data_AF-A0A2P4XYU3-F1
#
_entry.id   AF-A0A2P4XYU3-F1
#
_cell.length_a   1.000
_cell.length_b   1.000
_cell.length_c   1.000
_cell.angle_alpha   90.00
_cell.angle_beta   90.00
_cell.angle_gamma   90.00
#
_symmetry.space_group_name_H-M   'P 1'
#
loop_
_entity.id
_entity.type
_entity.pdbx_description
1 polymer ?
#
loop_
_entity_poly.entity_id
_entity_poly.type
_entity_poly.pdbx_seq_one_letter_code
_entity_poly.pdbx_strand_id
1 'polypeptide(L)'
;MAREDASLGDDSSSSGFSSDEDMADVSDLPSTASFTPSVHVEVLDEDEETPPKSTSTIPQTVPEASTALPNVLQCCQDVVNPILQTLKPLDVQYEQFTTAIGHVTWHWPSSETITDAVELENALQAYHSLRAELYKTFQRAFPLTEDMYMQWISDAEARGDAVVELQQIFELSHEDYWSVPLTLQYLRFLKDNGDEQELERVMNNAQMTVGVHFARGHEIWALCRELTAEKFDEIDDAELQKERAIRELYCKQMQLPLDQNDLVMSEFRAWDAYNTRDADASGKFEEAARQQSKIFAPLMKKLRGFESRINAVPCTEETATPEQAWMQYLNFVKHRVAPLMPSDKDSTSEKGKQLVVCLYERAMSVMCLSPTLWANYLDYLEPEQDNAITFTEKDSKKLAKY
;
A
#
# COMPACT_ATOMS: atom_id res chain seq x y z
N MET A 1 38.93 -9.22 74.44
CA MET A 1 39.97 -9.44 73.42
C MET A 1 39.49 -8.66 72.20
N ALA A 2 39.93 -7.40 72.05
CA ALA A 2 41.07 -6.97 71.19
C ALA A 2 40.79 -7.32 69.71
N ARG A 3 40.89 -6.46 68.71
CA ARG A 3 41.44 -5.10 68.50
C ARG A 3 41.06 -4.69 67.05
N GLU A 4 40.83 -3.39 66.80
CA GLU A 4 41.38 -2.56 65.69
C GLU A 4 41.43 -3.18 64.25
N ASP A 5 40.91 -2.57 63.18
CA ASP A 5 41.32 -1.27 62.62
C ASP A 5 40.29 -0.70 61.61
N ALA A 6 40.35 0.62 61.44
CA ALA A 6 39.63 1.41 60.46
C ALA A 6 40.44 1.60 59.16
N SER A 7 39.77 1.80 58.02
CA SER A 7 40.21 2.78 57.01
C SER A 7 39.09 3.12 56.02
N LEU A 8 39.05 4.42 55.71
CA LEU A 8 38.22 5.15 54.75
C LEU A 8 38.62 4.84 53.29
N GLY A 9 37.69 5.09 52.37
CA GLY A 9 37.90 5.16 50.93
C GLY A 9 36.60 5.52 50.22
N ASP A 10 36.41 6.82 49.99
CA ASP A 10 35.42 7.37 49.07
C ASP A 10 35.60 6.81 47.66
N ASP A 11 34.52 6.58 46.94
CA ASP A 11 34.41 7.03 45.55
C ASP A 11 32.95 7.08 45.10
N SER A 12 32.55 8.31 44.77
CA SER A 12 31.31 8.66 44.11
C SER A 12 31.35 8.20 42.65
N SER A 13 30.23 7.69 42.13
CA SER A 13 29.98 7.74 40.68
C SER A 13 28.50 7.94 40.40
N SER A 14 28.26 9.12 39.85
CA SER A 14 27.01 9.69 39.38
C SER A 14 26.97 9.58 37.86
N SER A 15 25.86 9.09 37.31
CA SER A 15 25.30 9.53 36.02
C SER A 15 23.88 8.94 35.93
N GLY A 16 22.79 9.69 35.71
CA GLY A 16 22.65 11.00 35.11
C GLY A 16 22.25 10.84 33.65
N PHE A 17 20.98 10.55 33.37
CA PHE A 17 20.32 10.89 32.11
C PHE A 17 18.85 11.20 32.37
N SER A 18 18.62 12.46 32.71
CA SER A 18 17.35 13.17 32.56
C SER A 18 17.42 13.89 31.23
N SER A 19 16.49 13.61 30.32
CA SER A 19 16.23 14.43 29.15
C SER A 19 14.71 14.44 28.93
N ASP A 20 14.04 15.20 29.79
CA ASP A 20 12.88 15.98 29.39
C ASP A 20 13.38 16.95 28.31
N GLU A 21 12.95 16.74 27.07
CA GLU A 21 12.99 17.79 26.06
C GLU A 21 11.57 18.16 25.69
N ASP A 22 11.34 19.46 25.78
CA ASP A 22 10.09 20.17 25.66
C ASP A 22 9.37 19.88 24.34
N MET A 23 8.23 19.20 24.44
CA MET A 23 7.24 19.18 23.36
C MET A 23 6.50 20.50 23.40
N ALA A 24 6.86 21.42 22.50
CA ALA A 24 6.12 22.64 22.28
C ALA A 24 4.64 22.34 22.01
N ASP A 25 3.79 23.05 22.75
CA ASP A 25 2.34 23.04 22.62
C ASP A 25 1.95 23.73 21.30
N VAL A 26 1.48 22.93 20.33
CA VAL A 26 0.96 23.43 19.05
C VAL A 26 -0.55 23.25 19.05
N SER A 27 -1.23 23.97 19.93
CA SER A 27 -2.68 23.94 20.10
C SER A 27 -3.44 24.93 19.20
N ASP A 28 -2.84 25.46 18.13
CA ASP A 28 -3.53 26.36 17.20
C ASP A 28 -3.04 26.20 15.76
N LEU A 29 -3.52 25.17 15.04
CA LEU A 29 -3.53 25.16 13.57
C LEU A 29 -4.86 24.61 13.05
N PRO A 30 -5.47 25.25 12.02
CA PRO A 30 -6.83 24.95 11.58
C PRO A 30 -6.93 23.57 10.93
N SER A 31 -8.05 22.89 11.20
CA SER A 31 -8.46 21.69 10.45
C SER A 31 -8.58 22.02 8.96
N THR A 32 -7.79 21.34 8.13
CA THR A 32 -7.99 21.28 6.68
C THR A 32 -8.18 19.83 6.27
N ALA A 33 -9.45 19.43 6.23
CA ALA A 33 -9.92 18.44 5.28
C ALA A 33 -9.99 19.08 3.88
N SER A 34 -9.96 18.24 2.84
CA SER A 34 -10.06 18.52 1.40
C SER A 34 -8.77 18.97 0.70
N PHE A 35 -8.21 18.08 -0.11
CA PHE A 35 -7.28 18.42 -1.18
C PHE A 35 -8.02 18.22 -2.50
N THR A 36 -8.40 19.32 -3.15
CA THR A 36 -8.68 19.40 -4.59
C THR A 36 -7.46 20.02 -5.26
N PRO A 37 -6.94 19.49 -6.39
CA PRO A 37 -5.77 20.06 -7.03
C PRO A 37 -6.12 21.37 -7.74
N SER A 38 -5.52 22.47 -7.30
CA SER A 38 -5.58 23.78 -7.96
C SER A 38 -4.58 23.82 -9.11
N VAL A 39 -5.09 23.86 -10.35
CA VAL A 39 -4.31 24.15 -11.56
C VAL A 39 -3.98 25.65 -11.58
N HIS A 40 -2.69 25.98 -11.62
CA HIS A 40 -2.23 27.35 -11.80
C HIS A 40 -2.26 27.70 -13.29
N VAL A 41 -3.19 28.58 -13.68
CA VAL A 41 -3.29 29.16 -15.03
C VAL A 41 -2.66 30.55 -14.98
N GLU A 42 -1.58 30.78 -15.72
CA GLU A 42 -1.10 32.12 -16.05
C GLU A 42 -2.07 32.73 -17.07
N VAL A 43 -2.76 33.78 -16.66
CA VAL A 43 -3.60 34.63 -17.53
C VAL A 43 -2.68 35.69 -18.13
N LEU A 44 -2.47 35.64 -19.44
CA LEU A 44 -1.92 36.75 -20.22
C LEU A 44 -3.08 37.68 -20.58
N ASP A 45 -3.06 38.89 -20.05
CA ASP A 45 -4.04 39.93 -20.36
C ASP A 45 -3.90 40.41 -21.82
N GLU A 46 -5.04 40.42 -22.51
CA GLU A 46 -5.25 40.97 -23.85
C GLU A 46 -5.49 42.49 -23.75
N ASP A 47 -4.77 43.30 -24.53
CA ASP A 47 -5.06 44.72 -24.73
C ASP A 47 -5.54 45.01 -26.18
N GLU A 48 -6.41 46.02 -26.25
CA GLU A 48 -7.40 46.38 -27.26
C GLU A 48 -6.98 46.59 -28.74
N GLU A 49 -8.00 46.42 -29.60
CA GLU A 49 -8.06 46.72 -31.03
C GLU A 49 -7.81 48.20 -31.42
N THR A 50 -7.22 48.42 -32.61
CA THR A 50 -7.70 49.43 -33.60
C THR A 50 -7.12 49.15 -35.02
N PRO A 51 -7.92 49.21 -36.12
CA PRO A 51 -7.45 49.00 -37.51
C PRO A 51 -7.48 50.30 -38.36
N PRO A 52 -7.26 50.32 -39.70
CA PRO A 52 -6.45 49.47 -40.61
C PRO A 52 -5.56 50.29 -41.59
N LYS A 53 -4.65 49.63 -42.34
CA LYS A 53 -4.33 50.03 -43.74
C LYS A 53 -3.59 48.94 -44.57
N SER A 54 -4.31 48.47 -45.60
CA SER A 54 -3.87 48.23 -46.99
C SER A 54 -2.91 47.09 -47.40
N THR A 55 -3.52 46.09 -48.04
CA THR A 55 -3.17 45.40 -49.31
C THR A 55 -1.81 44.69 -49.47
N SER A 56 -1.88 43.36 -49.63
CA SER A 56 -1.39 42.65 -50.83
C SER A 56 -1.97 41.23 -50.90
N THR A 57 -1.92 40.64 -52.09
CA THR A 57 -2.84 39.65 -52.66
C THR A 57 -2.10 38.34 -53.01
N ILE A 58 -2.63 37.19 -52.53
CA ILE A 58 -2.60 35.80 -53.11
C ILE A 58 -1.23 35.03 -53.11
N PRO A 59 -1.18 33.67 -53.08
CA PRO A 59 -2.26 32.65 -53.10
C PRO A 59 -2.31 31.67 -51.92
N GLN A 60 -3.50 31.08 -51.82
CA GLN A 60 -3.84 29.85 -51.09
C GLN A 60 -2.90 28.68 -51.40
N THR A 61 -2.47 27.99 -50.34
CA THR A 61 -2.23 26.55 -50.37
C THR A 61 -2.87 25.98 -49.11
N VAL A 62 -3.96 25.26 -49.32
CA VAL A 62 -4.59 24.38 -48.32
C VAL A 62 -3.61 23.24 -48.03
N PRO A 63 -3.24 22.95 -46.78
CA PRO A 63 -2.80 21.62 -46.42
C PRO A 63 -4.04 20.82 -46.04
N GLU A 64 -4.28 19.76 -46.79
CA GLU A 64 -5.20 18.68 -46.45
C GLU A 64 -4.88 18.16 -45.04
N ALA A 65 -5.73 18.49 -44.07
CA ALA A 65 -5.76 17.83 -42.78
C ALA A 65 -6.61 16.57 -42.91
N SER A 66 -6.01 15.47 -43.38
CA SER A 66 -6.68 14.15 -43.35
C SER A 66 -5.71 12.97 -43.61
N THR A 67 -4.57 12.88 -42.92
CA THR A 67 -3.68 11.68 -42.98
C THR A 67 -2.80 11.45 -41.75
N ALA A 68 -3.01 12.15 -40.62
CA ALA A 68 -2.03 12.16 -39.53
C ALA A 68 -2.03 10.93 -38.60
N LEU A 69 -3.16 10.22 -38.43
CA LEU A 69 -3.28 9.13 -37.44
C LEU A 69 -2.38 7.91 -37.66
N PRO A 70 -2.27 7.35 -38.89
CA PRO A 70 -1.44 6.17 -39.12
C PRO A 70 0.02 6.41 -38.76
N ASN A 71 0.47 7.66 -38.86
CA ASN A 71 1.85 8.06 -38.60
C ASN A 71 2.17 8.10 -37.10
N VAL A 72 1.21 8.49 -36.26
CA VAL A 72 1.42 8.60 -34.81
C VAL A 72 1.40 7.23 -34.13
N LEU A 73 0.43 6.36 -34.45
CA LEU A 73 0.43 4.99 -33.94
C LEU A 73 1.66 4.22 -34.41
N GLN A 74 2.07 4.39 -35.68
CA GLN A 74 3.30 3.79 -36.19
C GLN A 74 4.53 4.28 -35.41
N CYS A 75 4.60 5.58 -35.09
CA CYS A 75 5.67 6.12 -34.26
C CYS A 75 5.73 5.45 -32.88
N CYS A 76 4.57 5.26 -32.22
CA CYS A 76 4.50 4.52 -30.96
C CYS A 76 4.97 3.07 -31.12
N GLN A 77 4.54 2.39 -32.18
CA GLN A 77 4.98 1.03 -32.48
C GLN A 77 6.48 0.95 -32.73
N ASP A 78 7.08 1.91 -33.44
CA ASP A 78 8.52 1.92 -33.74
C ASP A 78 9.36 2.07 -32.46
N VAL A 79 8.86 2.80 -31.45
CA VAL A 79 9.51 2.93 -30.14
C VAL A 79 9.35 1.65 -29.30
N VAL A 80 8.19 1.01 -29.36
CA VAL A 80 7.83 -0.13 -28.49
C VAL A 80 8.33 -1.48 -29.05
N ASN A 81 8.30 -1.68 -30.37
CA ASN A 81 8.62 -2.93 -31.02
C ASN A 81 10.02 -3.49 -30.69
N PRO A 82 11.09 -2.67 -30.61
CA PRO A 82 12.42 -3.18 -30.20
C PRO A 82 12.41 -3.80 -28.80
N ILE A 83 11.56 -3.29 -27.90
CA ILE A 83 11.38 -3.82 -26.55
C ILE A 83 10.56 -5.11 -26.61
N LEU A 84 9.41 -5.11 -27.29
CA LEU A 84 8.53 -6.29 -27.36
C LEU A 84 9.15 -7.50 -28.08
N GLN A 85 10.06 -7.24 -29.03
CA GLN A 85 10.75 -8.30 -29.78
C GLN A 85 11.95 -8.89 -29.04
N THR A 86 12.33 -8.35 -27.88
CA THR A 86 13.43 -8.92 -27.10
C THR A 86 13.04 -10.30 -26.56
N LEU A 87 13.95 -11.27 -26.69
CA LEU A 87 13.80 -12.58 -26.05
C LEU A 87 14.22 -12.55 -24.58
N LYS A 88 14.91 -11.48 -24.14
CA LYS A 88 15.43 -11.30 -22.79
C LYS A 88 15.04 -9.91 -22.28
N PRO A 89 13.85 -9.79 -21.65
CA PRO A 89 13.37 -8.50 -21.14
C PRO A 89 14.36 -7.82 -20.17
N LEU A 90 15.10 -8.59 -19.38
CA LEU A 90 16.12 -8.11 -18.44
C LEU A 90 17.33 -7.41 -19.12
N ASP A 91 17.56 -7.62 -20.41
CA ASP A 91 18.63 -6.94 -21.14
C ASP A 91 18.24 -5.49 -21.52
N VAL A 92 16.94 -5.16 -21.46
CA VAL A 92 16.39 -3.82 -21.72
C VAL A 92 16.50 -2.98 -20.46
N GLN A 93 17.03 -1.76 -20.58
CA GLN A 93 17.18 -0.86 -19.43
C GLN A 93 15.83 -0.34 -18.95
N TYR A 94 15.70 -0.11 -17.64
CA TYR A 94 14.48 0.40 -17.01
C TYR A 94 13.98 1.70 -17.68
N GLU A 95 14.88 2.62 -18.00
CA GLU A 95 14.58 3.90 -18.64
C GLU A 95 13.98 3.73 -20.05
N GLN A 96 14.31 2.64 -20.75
CA GLN A 96 13.75 2.38 -22.08
C GLN A 96 12.27 2.02 -21.97
N PHE A 97 11.90 1.21 -20.98
CA PHE A 97 10.49 0.89 -20.71
C PHE A 97 9.69 2.13 -20.33
N THR A 98 10.18 2.92 -19.37
CA THR A 98 9.46 4.12 -18.90
C THR A 98 9.36 5.19 -19.99
N THR A 99 10.40 5.36 -20.81
CA THR A 99 10.37 6.26 -21.97
C THR A 99 9.35 5.81 -23.00
N ALA A 100 9.28 4.50 -23.30
CA ALA A 100 8.32 3.95 -24.25
C ALA A 100 6.87 4.11 -23.74
N ILE A 101 6.61 3.83 -22.46
CA ILE A 101 5.29 4.04 -21.83
C ILE A 101 4.91 5.52 -21.86
N GLY A 102 5.85 6.40 -21.51
CA GLY A 102 5.65 7.85 -21.57
C GLY A 102 5.33 8.34 -22.99
N HIS A 103 6.01 7.79 -24.00
CA HIS A 103 5.76 8.12 -25.40
C HIS A 103 4.36 7.67 -25.87
N VAL A 104 3.95 6.44 -25.54
CA VAL A 104 2.59 5.94 -25.85
C VAL A 104 1.52 6.79 -25.15
N THR A 105 1.76 7.15 -23.89
CA THR A 105 0.82 7.96 -23.09
C THR A 105 0.72 9.39 -23.61
N TRP A 106 1.82 9.98 -24.08
CA TRP A 106 1.82 11.31 -24.68
C TRP A 106 0.99 11.37 -25.97
N HIS A 107 1.00 10.28 -26.75
CA HIS A 107 0.25 10.17 -27.99
C HIS A 107 -1.14 9.54 -27.82
N TRP A 108 -1.66 9.49 -26.60
CA TRP A 108 -2.93 8.84 -26.32
C TRP A 108 -4.07 9.48 -27.12
N PRO A 109 -4.90 8.68 -27.84
CA PRO A 109 -6.03 9.20 -28.61
C PRO A 109 -7.05 9.94 -27.75
N SER A 110 -7.57 11.06 -28.26
CA SER A 110 -8.58 11.88 -27.57
C SER A 110 -9.66 12.36 -28.53
N SER A 111 -10.83 12.74 -28.02
CA SER A 111 -11.90 13.33 -28.82
C SER A 111 -11.53 14.68 -29.46
N GLU A 112 -10.50 15.35 -28.94
CA GLU A 112 -9.93 16.57 -29.52
C GLU A 112 -9.07 16.28 -30.75
N THR A 113 -8.41 15.12 -30.78
CA THR A 113 -7.51 14.71 -31.86
C THR A 113 -8.21 13.88 -32.93
N ILE A 114 -9.23 13.10 -32.55
CA ILE A 114 -10.04 12.27 -33.44
C ILE A 114 -11.52 12.59 -33.20
N THR A 115 -12.15 13.25 -34.18
CA THR A 115 -13.55 13.67 -34.07
C THR A 115 -14.54 12.57 -34.43
N ASP A 116 -14.12 11.56 -35.21
CA ASP A 116 -14.95 10.40 -35.54
C ASP A 116 -14.93 9.39 -34.39
N ALA A 117 -16.10 9.06 -33.86
CA ALA A 117 -16.21 8.22 -32.66
C ALA A 117 -15.74 6.78 -32.90
N VAL A 118 -15.98 6.22 -34.09
CA VAL A 118 -15.60 4.84 -34.42
C VAL A 118 -14.10 4.75 -34.67
N GLU A 119 -13.52 5.74 -35.34
CA GLU A 119 -12.07 5.85 -35.50
C GLU A 119 -11.36 6.02 -34.15
N LEU A 120 -11.92 6.84 -33.25
CA LEU A 120 -11.39 7.04 -31.90
C LEU A 120 -11.43 5.74 -31.09
N GLU A 121 -12.54 5.00 -31.11
CA GLU A 121 -12.67 3.72 -30.42
C GLU A 121 -11.65 2.68 -30.93
N ASN A 122 -11.49 2.57 -32.26
CA ASN A 122 -10.49 1.68 -32.85
C ASN A 122 -9.05 2.09 -32.47
N ALA A 123 -8.76 3.39 -32.45
CA ALA A 123 -7.47 3.89 -32.03
C ALA A 123 -7.20 3.58 -30.55
N LEU A 124 -8.17 3.85 -29.67
CA LEU A 124 -8.07 3.53 -28.24
C LEU A 124 -7.79 2.04 -28.03
N GLN A 125 -8.53 1.15 -28.69
CA GLN A 125 -8.32 -0.29 -28.62
C GLN A 125 -6.89 -0.70 -29.00
N ALA A 126 -6.33 -0.10 -30.06
CA ALA A 126 -4.96 -0.36 -30.49
C ALA A 126 -3.92 0.13 -29.47
N TYR A 127 -4.14 1.30 -28.86
CA TYR A 127 -3.26 1.87 -27.84
C TYR A 127 -3.32 1.07 -26.52
N HIS A 128 -4.50 0.68 -26.06
CA HIS A 128 -4.66 -0.23 -24.93
C HIS A 128 -3.90 -1.54 -25.16
N SER A 129 -4.02 -2.13 -26.36
CA SER A 129 -3.29 -3.35 -26.74
C SER A 129 -1.78 -3.16 -26.71
N LEU A 130 -1.28 -2.06 -27.30
CA LEU A 130 0.16 -1.77 -27.34
C LEU A 130 0.73 -1.55 -25.95
N ARG A 131 0.04 -0.76 -25.11
CA ARG A 131 0.51 -0.44 -23.76
C ARG A 131 0.43 -1.64 -22.81
N ALA A 132 -0.62 -2.47 -22.91
CA ALA A 132 -0.74 -3.70 -22.13
C ALA A 132 0.40 -4.69 -22.43
N GLU A 133 0.75 -4.92 -23.70
CA GLU A 133 1.88 -5.79 -24.05
C GLU A 133 3.23 -5.22 -23.58
N LEU A 134 3.35 -3.89 -23.55
CA LEU A 134 4.52 -3.22 -23.00
C LEU A 134 4.63 -3.41 -21.48
N TYR A 135 3.54 -3.24 -20.71
CA TYR A 135 3.52 -3.53 -19.28
C TYR A 135 3.83 -4.99 -18.99
N LYS A 136 3.24 -5.93 -19.74
CA LYS A 136 3.52 -7.36 -19.61
C LYS A 136 4.99 -7.70 -19.83
N THR A 137 5.63 -7.05 -20.80
CA THR A 137 7.06 -7.23 -21.07
C THR A 137 7.92 -6.59 -20.00
N PHE A 138 7.51 -5.41 -19.52
CA PHE A 138 8.21 -4.69 -18.45
C PHE A 138 8.16 -5.47 -17.13
N GLN A 139 7.00 -6.03 -16.77
CA GLN A 139 6.80 -6.81 -15.55
C GLN A 139 7.75 -8.01 -15.47
N ARG A 140 7.99 -8.69 -16.60
CA ARG A 140 8.93 -9.82 -16.69
C ARG A 140 10.37 -9.44 -16.39
N ALA A 141 10.72 -8.16 -16.50
CA ALA A 141 12.05 -7.64 -16.22
C ALA A 141 12.13 -7.00 -14.83
N PHE A 142 11.10 -6.24 -14.44
CA PHE A 142 11.06 -5.44 -13.22
C PHE A 142 9.63 -5.39 -12.65
N PRO A 143 9.46 -5.44 -11.32
CA PRO A 143 8.17 -5.16 -10.70
C PRO A 143 7.59 -3.82 -11.15
N LEU A 144 6.28 -3.77 -11.42
CA LEU A 144 5.63 -2.54 -11.87
C LEU A 144 5.16 -1.68 -10.69
N THR A 145 5.07 -0.37 -10.87
CA THR A 145 4.47 0.51 -9.85
C THR A 145 2.95 0.32 -9.78
N GLU A 146 2.33 0.83 -8.71
CA GLU A 146 0.89 0.70 -8.49
C GLU A 146 0.09 1.30 -9.65
N ASP A 147 0.46 2.52 -10.05
CA ASP A 147 -0.15 3.21 -11.19
C ASP A 147 -0.03 2.42 -12.49
N MET A 148 1.12 1.76 -12.72
CA MET A 148 1.33 0.94 -13.92
C MET A 148 0.44 -0.29 -13.92
N TYR A 149 0.28 -0.97 -12.77
CA TYR A 149 -0.67 -2.08 -12.65
C TYR A 149 -2.11 -1.62 -12.86
N MET A 150 -2.52 -0.51 -12.25
CA MET A 150 -3.87 0.05 -12.43
C MET A 150 -4.14 0.39 -13.90
N GLN A 151 -3.16 1.00 -14.59
CA GLN A 151 -3.24 1.29 -16.02
C GLN A 151 -3.31 0.01 -16.86
N TRP A 152 -2.52 -1.00 -16.53
CA TRP A 152 -2.52 -2.27 -17.25
C TRP A 152 -3.85 -3.01 -17.09
N ILE A 153 -4.41 -3.06 -15.88
CA ILE A 153 -5.74 -3.65 -15.62
C ILE A 153 -6.80 -2.92 -16.43
N SER A 154 -6.80 -1.58 -16.40
CA SER A 154 -7.73 -0.77 -17.20
C SER A 154 -7.58 -1.02 -18.71
N ASP A 155 -6.34 -1.18 -19.20
CA ASP A 155 -6.09 -1.50 -20.61
C ASP A 155 -6.62 -2.90 -20.97
N ALA A 156 -6.45 -3.88 -20.10
CA ALA A 156 -6.95 -5.25 -20.31
C ALA A 156 -8.50 -5.29 -20.27
N GLU A 157 -9.14 -4.55 -19.36
CA GLU A 157 -10.60 -4.41 -19.31
C GLU A 157 -11.13 -3.75 -20.60
N ALA A 158 -10.51 -2.64 -21.03
CA ALA A 158 -10.89 -1.94 -22.25
C ALA A 158 -10.73 -2.84 -23.49
N ARG A 159 -9.74 -3.74 -23.49
CA ARG A 159 -9.54 -4.70 -24.57
C ARG A 159 -10.58 -5.82 -24.61
N GLY A 160 -11.32 -6.03 -23.52
CA GLY A 160 -12.21 -7.17 -23.34
C GLY A 160 -11.46 -8.47 -23.07
N ASP A 161 -10.31 -8.40 -22.38
CA ASP A 161 -9.55 -9.58 -21.98
C ASP A 161 -10.39 -10.51 -21.08
N ALA A 162 -10.07 -11.80 -21.10
CA ALA A 162 -10.84 -12.76 -20.33
C ALA A 162 -10.68 -12.53 -18.82
N VAL A 163 -11.70 -12.86 -18.02
CA VAL A 163 -11.66 -12.80 -16.55
C VAL A 163 -10.40 -13.47 -15.98
N VAL A 164 -10.00 -14.63 -16.53
CA VAL A 164 -8.80 -15.35 -16.09
C VAL A 164 -7.51 -14.55 -16.36
N GLU A 165 -7.45 -13.78 -17.45
CA GLU A 165 -6.29 -12.94 -17.76
C GLU A 165 -6.22 -11.72 -16.83
N LEU A 166 -7.36 -11.09 -16.53
CA LEU A 166 -7.45 -10.01 -15.55
C LEU A 166 -7.04 -10.48 -14.14
N GLN A 167 -7.54 -11.65 -13.73
CA GLN A 167 -7.16 -12.26 -12.46
C GLN A 167 -5.65 -12.46 -12.34
N GLN A 168 -5.00 -12.94 -13.40
CA GLN A 168 -3.55 -13.13 -13.42
C GLN A 168 -2.79 -11.82 -13.21
N ILE A 169 -3.27 -10.69 -13.71
CA ILE A 169 -2.62 -9.38 -13.49
C ILE A 169 -2.70 -8.99 -12.00
N PHE A 170 -3.84 -9.23 -11.34
CA PHE A 170 -3.96 -8.99 -9.90
C PHE A 170 -3.04 -9.90 -9.07
N GLU A 171 -3.03 -11.20 -9.36
CA GLU A 171 -2.17 -12.17 -8.67
C GLU A 171 -0.69 -11.77 -8.81
N LEU A 172 -0.28 -11.41 -10.01
CA LEU A 172 1.07 -10.94 -10.31
C LEU A 172 1.43 -9.67 -9.51
N SER A 173 0.49 -8.74 -9.39
CA SER A 173 0.71 -7.52 -8.61
C SER A 173 0.95 -7.79 -7.12
N HIS A 174 0.31 -8.83 -6.56
CA HIS A 174 0.47 -9.23 -5.16
C HIS A 174 1.76 -10.02 -4.91
N GLU A 175 2.31 -10.67 -5.94
CA GLU A 175 3.63 -11.29 -5.89
C GLU A 175 4.76 -10.25 -5.86
N ASP A 176 4.57 -9.10 -6.53
CA ASP A 176 5.56 -8.03 -6.61
C ASP A 176 5.68 -7.24 -5.29
N TYR A 177 4.57 -6.79 -4.70
CA TYR A 177 4.53 -6.10 -3.39
C TYR A 177 3.09 -5.94 -2.87
N TRP A 178 2.96 -5.44 -1.65
CA TRP A 178 1.66 -5.21 -1.01
C TRP A 178 1.12 -3.79 -1.27
N SER A 179 0.00 -3.70 -2.00
CA SER A 179 -0.70 -2.44 -2.32
C SER A 179 -2.15 -2.44 -1.85
N VAL A 180 -2.54 -1.39 -1.12
CA VAL A 180 -3.94 -1.23 -0.65
C VAL A 180 -4.92 -1.07 -1.82
N PRO A 181 -4.74 -0.12 -2.76
CA PRO A 181 -5.64 0.05 -3.91
C PRO A 181 -5.80 -1.21 -4.76
N LEU A 182 -4.70 -1.90 -5.09
CA LEU A 182 -4.75 -3.10 -5.91
C LEU A 182 -5.47 -4.24 -5.20
N THR A 183 -5.24 -4.45 -3.90
CA THR A 183 -6.00 -5.43 -3.12
C THR A 183 -7.49 -5.10 -3.04
N LEU A 184 -7.87 -3.83 -2.86
CA LEU A 184 -9.28 -3.42 -2.85
C LEU A 184 -9.96 -3.70 -4.19
N GLN A 185 -9.30 -3.38 -5.30
CA GLN A 185 -9.82 -3.65 -6.64
C GLN A 185 -9.92 -5.16 -6.89
N TYR A 186 -8.92 -5.94 -6.47
CA TYR A 186 -8.94 -7.40 -6.65
C TYR A 186 -10.10 -8.07 -5.90
N LEU A 187 -10.35 -7.66 -4.65
CA LEU A 187 -11.46 -8.20 -3.87
C LEU A 187 -12.82 -7.92 -4.52
N ARG A 188 -13.02 -6.71 -5.07
CA ARG A 188 -14.23 -6.37 -5.83
C ARG A 188 -14.33 -7.18 -7.13
N PHE A 189 -13.23 -7.30 -7.86
CA PHE A 189 -13.15 -8.11 -9.06
C PHE A 189 -13.55 -9.57 -8.79
N LEU A 190 -13.07 -10.17 -7.70
CA LEU A 190 -13.45 -11.53 -7.28
C LEU A 190 -14.89 -11.64 -6.82
N LYS A 191 -15.46 -10.62 -6.19
CA LYS A 191 -16.90 -10.60 -5.87
C LYS A 191 -17.77 -10.69 -7.12
N ASP A 192 -17.37 -9.98 -8.18
CA ASP A 192 -18.15 -9.89 -9.41
C ASP A 192 -17.91 -11.09 -10.36
N ASN A 193 -16.70 -11.68 -10.34
CA ASN A 193 -16.28 -12.65 -11.36
C ASN A 193 -15.72 -13.98 -10.80
N GLY A 194 -15.34 -14.02 -9.53
CA GLY A 194 -14.71 -15.17 -8.88
C GLY A 194 -15.71 -16.11 -8.22
N ASP A 195 -15.19 -17.21 -7.66
CA ASP A 195 -15.98 -18.06 -6.76
C ASP A 195 -15.86 -17.59 -5.30
N GLU A 196 -16.85 -17.97 -4.50
CA GLU A 196 -16.96 -17.55 -3.10
C GLU A 196 -15.81 -18.04 -2.22
N GLN A 197 -15.25 -19.23 -2.50
CA GLN A 197 -14.16 -19.80 -1.71
C GLN A 197 -12.86 -19.04 -1.97
N GLU A 198 -12.62 -18.68 -3.22
CA GLU A 198 -11.49 -17.89 -3.63
C GLU A 198 -11.56 -16.47 -3.06
N LEU A 199 -12.73 -15.83 -3.13
CA LEU A 199 -12.94 -14.54 -2.48
C LEU A 199 -12.65 -14.61 -0.98
N GLU A 200 -13.15 -15.62 -0.27
CA GLU A 200 -12.90 -15.80 1.16
C GLU A 200 -11.42 -16.03 1.47
N ARG A 201 -10.72 -16.83 0.64
CA ARG A 201 -9.28 -17.05 0.76
C ARG A 201 -8.49 -15.76 0.60
N VAL A 202 -8.79 -14.97 -0.43
CA VAL A 202 -8.10 -13.70 -0.70
C VAL A 202 -8.46 -12.64 0.34
N MET A 203 -9.70 -12.56 0.81
CA MET A 203 -10.09 -11.70 1.94
C MET A 203 -9.30 -12.04 3.20
N ASN A 204 -9.17 -13.32 3.54
CA ASN A 204 -8.39 -13.75 4.70
C ASN A 204 -6.91 -13.40 4.55
N ASN A 205 -6.34 -13.57 3.35
CA ASN A 205 -4.96 -13.14 3.08
C ASN A 205 -4.82 -11.61 3.24
N ALA A 206 -5.69 -10.83 2.60
CA ALA A 206 -5.70 -9.38 2.65
C ALA A 206 -5.80 -8.86 4.09
N GLN A 207 -6.59 -9.49 4.95
CA GLN A 207 -6.66 -9.14 6.39
C GLN A 207 -5.32 -9.34 7.13
N MET A 208 -4.56 -10.37 6.76
CA MET A 208 -3.28 -10.70 7.39
C MET A 208 -2.11 -9.88 6.85
N THR A 209 -2.15 -9.49 5.58
CA THR A 209 -1.08 -8.76 4.89
C THR A 209 -1.38 -7.27 4.88
N VAL A 210 -2.21 -6.80 3.95
CA VAL A 210 -2.46 -5.36 3.70
C VAL A 210 -3.36 -4.73 4.78
N GLY A 211 -4.19 -5.54 5.43
CA GLY A 211 -5.10 -5.12 6.51
C GLY A 211 -4.38 -4.66 7.78
N VAL A 212 -3.08 -4.95 7.93
CA VAL A 212 -2.27 -4.45 9.06
C VAL A 212 -1.62 -3.09 8.77
N HIS A 213 -1.79 -2.54 7.57
CA HIS A 213 -1.27 -1.25 7.19
C HIS A 213 -1.80 -0.16 8.14
N PHE A 214 -0.91 0.53 8.87
CA PHE A 214 -1.29 1.50 9.91
C PHE A 214 -2.31 2.55 9.44
N ALA A 215 -2.00 3.31 8.38
CA ALA A 215 -2.85 4.39 7.90
C ALA A 215 -4.09 3.90 7.12
N ARG A 216 -3.91 2.92 6.21
CA ARG A 216 -4.89 2.55 5.19
C ARG A 216 -5.52 1.15 5.36
N GLY A 217 -5.04 0.34 6.29
CA GLY A 217 -5.54 -1.03 6.50
C GLY A 217 -7.03 -1.07 6.87
N HIS A 218 -7.55 0.01 7.48
CA HIS A 218 -8.98 0.15 7.79
C HIS A 218 -9.88 0.03 6.55
N GLU A 219 -9.40 0.43 5.36
CA GLU A 219 -10.11 0.31 4.09
C GLU A 219 -10.33 -1.17 3.71
N ILE A 220 -9.31 -2.01 3.91
CA ILE A 220 -9.39 -3.47 3.68
C ILE A 220 -10.42 -4.10 4.62
N TRP A 221 -10.40 -3.73 5.90
CA TRP A 221 -11.37 -4.24 6.88
C TRP A 221 -12.80 -3.79 6.59
N ALA A 222 -12.99 -2.55 6.13
CA ALA A 222 -14.30 -2.04 5.72
C ALA A 222 -14.86 -2.84 4.55
N LEU A 223 -14.07 -3.03 3.48
CA LEU A 223 -14.50 -3.83 2.33
C LEU A 223 -14.77 -5.29 2.72
N CYS A 224 -13.93 -5.89 3.56
CA CYS A 224 -14.19 -7.25 4.05
C CYS A 224 -15.53 -7.36 4.80
N ARG A 225 -15.90 -6.36 5.61
CA ARG A 225 -17.21 -6.33 6.29
C ARG A 225 -18.36 -6.15 5.30
N GLU A 226 -18.19 -5.30 4.30
CA GLU A 226 -19.17 -5.06 3.22
C GLU A 226 -19.44 -6.35 2.44
N LEU A 227 -18.40 -6.99 1.89
CA LEU A 227 -18.51 -8.23 1.14
C LEU A 227 -19.08 -9.40 1.98
N THR A 228 -18.71 -9.46 3.27
CA THR A 228 -19.29 -10.43 4.20
C THR A 228 -20.79 -10.15 4.42
N ALA A 229 -21.17 -8.89 4.60
CA ALA A 229 -22.56 -8.51 4.79
C ALA A 229 -23.42 -8.87 3.56
N GLU A 230 -22.92 -8.58 2.36
CA GLU A 230 -23.56 -8.92 1.09
C GLU A 230 -23.74 -10.43 0.91
N LYS A 231 -22.67 -11.21 1.13
CA LYS A 231 -22.72 -12.68 1.08
C LYS A 231 -23.87 -13.25 1.91
N PHE A 232 -24.08 -12.74 3.12
CA PHE A 232 -25.15 -13.22 3.98
C PHE A 232 -26.53 -12.61 3.68
N ASP A 233 -26.61 -11.46 3.01
CA ASP A 233 -27.89 -10.90 2.54
C ASP A 233 -28.51 -11.74 1.41
N GLU A 234 -27.70 -12.53 0.69
CA GLU A 234 -28.14 -13.46 -0.35
C GLU A 234 -28.65 -14.80 0.22
N ILE A 235 -28.46 -15.07 1.52
CA ILE A 235 -28.80 -16.35 2.18
C ILE A 235 -29.98 -16.17 3.13
N ASP A 236 -31.08 -16.89 2.88
CA ASP A 236 -32.24 -16.90 3.76
C ASP A 236 -31.90 -17.45 5.17
N ASP A 237 -32.48 -16.84 6.22
CA ASP A 237 -32.34 -17.22 7.63
C ASP A 237 -30.89 -17.27 8.17
N ALA A 238 -29.99 -16.43 7.63
CA ALA A 238 -28.57 -16.39 8.01
C ALA A 238 -28.16 -15.20 8.91
N GLU A 239 -29.10 -14.47 9.51
CA GLU A 239 -28.81 -13.23 10.25
C GLU A 239 -27.90 -13.44 11.47
N LEU A 240 -28.01 -14.59 12.15
CA LEU A 240 -27.13 -14.92 13.28
C LEU A 240 -25.70 -15.17 12.80
N GLN A 241 -25.53 -15.86 11.68
CA GLN A 241 -24.23 -16.15 11.07
C GLN A 241 -23.59 -14.87 10.54
N LYS A 242 -24.39 -14.01 9.89
CA LYS A 242 -23.99 -12.66 9.47
C LYS A 242 -23.45 -11.85 10.64
N GLU A 243 -24.22 -11.80 11.72
CA GLU A 243 -23.85 -11.06 12.93
C GLU A 243 -22.52 -11.60 13.51
N ARG A 244 -22.38 -12.91 13.63
CA ARG A 244 -21.14 -13.55 14.13
C ARG A 244 -19.93 -13.21 13.26
N ALA A 245 -20.06 -13.33 11.94
CA ALA A 245 -18.97 -13.09 11.00
C ALA A 245 -18.52 -11.62 11.01
N ILE A 246 -19.47 -10.67 10.98
CA ILE A 246 -19.14 -9.23 11.01
C ILE A 246 -18.51 -8.85 12.35
N ARG A 247 -19.03 -9.37 13.47
CA ARG A 247 -18.45 -9.13 14.79
C ARG A 247 -17.02 -9.66 14.90
N GLU A 248 -16.76 -10.83 14.34
CA GLU A 248 -15.41 -11.39 14.28
C GLU A 248 -14.45 -10.46 13.52
N LEU A 249 -14.87 -9.90 12.39
CA LEU A 249 -14.05 -8.94 11.63
C LEU A 249 -13.74 -7.68 12.44
N TYR A 250 -14.72 -7.09 13.14
CA TYR A 250 -14.45 -5.98 14.06
C TYR A 250 -13.45 -6.38 15.14
N CYS A 251 -13.64 -7.53 15.77
CA CYS A 251 -12.75 -8.00 16.83
C CYS A 251 -11.33 -8.25 16.32
N LYS A 252 -11.15 -8.80 15.11
CA LYS A 252 -9.85 -8.99 14.47
C LYS A 252 -9.18 -7.65 14.17
N GLN A 253 -9.90 -6.67 13.61
CA GLN A 253 -9.36 -5.33 13.38
C GLN A 253 -8.92 -4.65 14.67
N MET A 254 -9.69 -4.81 15.76
CA MET A 254 -9.36 -4.22 17.07
C MET A 254 -8.18 -4.89 17.78
N GLN A 255 -7.57 -5.90 17.18
CA GLN A 255 -6.28 -6.44 17.61
C GLN A 255 -5.09 -5.74 16.95
N LEU A 256 -5.33 -4.76 16.08
CA LEU A 256 -4.32 -4.03 15.34
C LEU A 256 -4.30 -2.55 15.77
N PRO A 257 -3.15 -1.86 15.67
CA PRO A 257 -3.05 -0.45 16.02
C PRO A 257 -3.32 0.44 14.79
N LEU A 258 -4.49 0.37 14.16
CA LEU A 258 -4.76 1.15 12.93
C LEU A 258 -5.18 2.58 13.27
N ASP A 259 -4.85 3.53 12.40
CA ASP A 259 -5.05 4.96 12.66
C ASP A 259 -6.52 5.36 12.87
N GLN A 260 -7.41 4.76 12.07
CA GLN A 260 -8.85 5.01 12.06
C GLN A 260 -9.64 4.17 13.07
N ASN A 261 -8.99 3.42 13.96
CA ASN A 261 -9.69 2.57 14.91
C ASN A 261 -10.58 3.35 15.88
N ASP A 262 -10.29 4.62 16.18
CA ASP A 262 -11.17 5.47 17.01
C ASP A 262 -12.56 5.64 16.37
N LEU A 263 -12.60 5.86 15.04
CA LEU A 263 -13.84 5.95 14.26
C LEU A 263 -14.53 4.59 14.18
N VAL A 264 -13.78 3.54 13.81
CA VAL A 264 -14.32 2.18 13.66
C VAL A 264 -14.82 1.61 15.00
N MET A 265 -14.22 1.99 16.13
CA MET A 265 -14.73 1.63 17.46
C MET A 265 -16.11 2.25 17.74
N SER A 266 -16.38 3.44 17.22
CA SER A 266 -17.68 4.10 17.34
C SER A 266 -18.73 3.40 16.46
N GLU A 267 -18.35 3.02 15.25
CA GLU A 267 -19.17 2.20 14.35
C GLU A 267 -19.48 0.84 14.97
N PHE A 268 -18.47 0.14 15.51
CA PHE A 268 -18.65 -1.16 16.14
C PHE A 268 -19.57 -1.06 17.36
N ARG A 269 -19.44 -0.03 18.19
CA ARG A 269 -20.36 0.22 19.32
C ARG A 269 -21.81 0.34 18.86
N ALA A 270 -22.05 1.17 17.84
CA ALA A 270 -23.39 1.39 17.31
C ALA A 270 -23.93 0.09 16.70
N TRP A 271 -23.13 -0.58 15.88
CA TRP A 271 -23.48 -1.84 15.23
C TRP A 271 -23.81 -2.94 16.26
N ASP A 272 -22.99 -3.13 17.30
CA ASP A 272 -23.20 -4.15 18.32
C ASP A 272 -24.46 -3.90 19.16
N ALA A 273 -24.81 -2.62 19.40
CA ALA A 273 -26.04 -2.25 20.10
C ALA A 273 -27.33 -2.61 19.33
N TYR A 274 -27.28 -2.63 17.98
CA TYR A 274 -28.42 -3.00 17.14
C TYR A 274 -28.48 -4.49 16.80
N ASN A 275 -27.34 -5.19 16.85
CA ASN A 275 -27.23 -6.58 16.45
C ASN A 275 -27.00 -7.46 17.69
N THR A 276 -28.09 -7.89 18.31
CA THR A 276 -28.08 -8.62 19.59
C THR A 276 -28.59 -10.06 19.47
N ARG A 277 -28.59 -10.65 18.27
CA ARG A 277 -29.07 -12.02 18.06
C ARG A 277 -28.12 -13.06 18.64
N ASP A 278 -26.82 -12.76 18.68
CA ASP A 278 -25.81 -13.64 19.24
C ASP A 278 -25.69 -13.48 20.76
N ALA A 279 -26.38 -14.33 21.52
CA ALA A 279 -26.35 -14.30 22.98
C ALA A 279 -24.94 -14.48 23.57
N ASP A 280 -24.05 -15.15 22.83
CA ASP A 280 -22.67 -15.43 23.25
C ASP A 280 -21.72 -14.24 22.99
N ALA A 281 -22.19 -13.18 22.32
CA ALA A 281 -21.38 -12.02 21.97
C ALA A 281 -21.17 -11.02 23.12
N SER A 282 -21.88 -11.17 24.24
CA SER A 282 -21.79 -10.27 25.38
C SER A 282 -20.34 -10.09 25.84
N GLY A 283 -19.85 -8.84 25.88
CA GLY A 283 -18.51 -8.51 26.34
C GLY A 283 -17.44 -8.43 25.25
N LYS A 284 -17.74 -8.84 24.00
CA LYS A 284 -16.78 -8.79 22.87
C LYS A 284 -16.38 -7.36 22.53
N PHE A 285 -17.35 -6.46 22.49
CA PHE A 285 -17.10 -5.03 22.29
C PHE A 285 -16.24 -4.45 23.41
N GLU A 286 -16.58 -4.72 24.67
CA GLU A 286 -15.85 -4.22 25.84
C GLU A 286 -14.41 -4.73 25.87
N GLU A 287 -14.17 -5.99 25.49
CA GLU A 287 -12.84 -6.58 25.37
C GLU A 287 -12.00 -5.86 24.31
N ALA A 288 -12.56 -5.67 23.11
CA ALA A 288 -11.93 -4.94 22.02
C ALA A 288 -11.61 -3.48 22.40
N ALA A 289 -12.57 -2.78 23.03
CA ALA A 289 -12.41 -1.41 23.50
C ALA A 289 -11.29 -1.30 24.56
N ARG A 290 -11.25 -2.25 25.49
CA ARG A 290 -10.20 -2.31 26.53
C ARG A 290 -8.83 -2.54 25.91
N GLN A 291 -8.73 -3.41 24.91
CA GLN A 291 -7.47 -3.67 24.20
C GLN A 291 -6.94 -2.41 23.51
N GLN A 292 -7.78 -1.75 22.70
CA GLN A 292 -7.40 -0.50 22.02
C GLN A 292 -6.97 0.58 23.01
N SER A 293 -7.77 0.81 24.06
CA SER A 293 -7.51 1.87 25.05
C SER A 293 -6.26 1.63 25.90
N LYS A 294 -5.98 0.37 26.29
CA LYS A 294 -4.88 0.06 27.20
C LYS A 294 -3.56 -0.18 26.48
N ILE A 295 -3.59 -0.84 25.32
CA ILE A 295 -2.37 -1.29 24.63
C ILE A 295 -1.94 -0.29 23.57
N PHE A 296 -2.87 0.14 22.71
CA PHE A 296 -2.50 0.91 21.51
C PHE A 296 -2.62 2.42 21.68
N ALA A 297 -3.58 2.93 22.47
CA ALA A 297 -3.74 4.36 22.70
C ALA A 297 -2.43 5.09 23.12
N PRO A 298 -1.56 4.52 24.00
CA PRO A 298 -0.28 5.14 24.34
C PRO A 298 0.72 5.25 23.16
N LEU A 299 0.53 4.46 22.11
CA LEU A 299 1.42 4.37 20.94
C LEU A 299 0.93 5.23 19.78
N MET A 300 -0.38 5.50 19.69
CA MET A 300 -1.02 6.16 18.54
C MET A 300 -0.39 7.51 18.19
N LYS A 301 -0.16 8.38 19.18
CA LYS A 301 0.49 9.69 18.94
C LYS A 301 1.86 9.53 18.27
N LYS A 302 2.63 8.53 18.70
CA LYS A 302 3.97 8.28 18.17
C LYS A 302 3.92 7.65 16.77
N LEU A 303 3.00 6.72 16.52
CA LEU A 303 2.77 6.14 15.19
C LEU A 303 2.35 7.21 14.17
N ARG A 304 1.36 8.05 14.51
CA ARG A 304 0.96 9.21 13.69
C ARG A 304 2.13 10.15 13.43
N GLY A 305 2.96 10.42 14.43
CA GLY A 305 4.16 11.24 14.27
C GLY A 305 5.26 10.61 13.38
N PHE A 306 5.29 9.29 13.23
CA PHE A 306 6.12 8.65 12.20
C PHE A 306 5.51 8.80 10.82
N GLU A 307 4.21 8.55 10.65
CA GLU A 307 3.48 8.74 9.39
C GLU A 307 3.62 10.17 8.86
N SER A 308 3.47 11.19 9.71
CA SER A 308 3.67 12.58 9.30
C SER A 308 5.10 12.86 8.83
N ARG A 309 6.12 12.22 9.44
CA ARG A 309 7.53 12.43 9.08
C ARG A 309 7.91 11.76 7.77
N ILE A 310 7.43 10.55 7.50
CA ILE A 310 7.72 9.84 6.24
C ILE A 310 7.00 10.48 5.04
N ASN A 311 5.89 11.19 5.28
CA ASN A 311 5.14 11.92 4.26
C ASN A 311 5.54 13.40 4.14
N ALA A 312 6.46 13.90 4.98
CA ALA A 312 6.89 15.28 4.93
C ALA A 312 7.82 15.52 3.73
N VAL A 313 7.63 16.65 3.05
CA VAL A 313 8.59 17.12 2.05
C VAL A 313 9.86 17.58 2.77
N PRO A 314 11.07 17.18 2.31
CA PRO A 314 12.31 17.68 2.90
C PRO A 314 12.42 19.19 2.66
N CYS A 315 12.05 19.99 3.65
CA CYS A 315 12.09 21.46 3.56
C CYS A 315 13.27 22.10 4.32
N THR A 316 13.95 21.36 5.21
CA THR A 316 15.05 21.92 6.03
C THR A 316 16.17 20.90 6.28
N GLU A 317 17.39 21.39 6.53
CA GLU A 317 18.59 20.56 6.82
C GLU A 317 18.48 19.76 8.13
N GLU A 318 17.57 20.12 9.04
CA GLU A 318 17.33 19.43 10.31
C GLU A 318 16.38 18.22 10.19
N THR A 319 15.74 18.05 9.02
CA THR A 319 14.90 16.87 8.78
C THR A 319 15.78 15.64 8.55
N ALA A 320 15.51 14.56 9.29
CA ALA A 320 16.14 13.26 9.04
C ALA A 320 15.95 12.89 7.57
N THR A 321 16.96 12.27 6.96
CA THR A 321 16.83 11.78 5.58
C THR A 321 15.62 10.84 5.48
N PRO A 322 14.95 10.75 4.31
CA PRO A 322 13.81 9.84 4.15
C PRO A 322 14.12 8.41 4.62
N GLU A 323 15.31 7.91 4.28
CA GLU A 323 15.83 6.62 4.75
C GLU A 323 15.90 6.50 6.27
N GLN A 324 16.44 7.52 6.93
CA GLN A 324 16.53 7.53 8.39
C GLN A 324 15.14 7.61 9.05
N ALA A 325 14.20 8.36 8.48
CA ALA A 325 12.83 8.45 8.99
C ALA A 325 12.12 7.07 8.95
N TRP A 326 12.23 6.36 7.83
CA TRP A 326 11.72 4.99 7.68
C TRP A 326 12.40 4.01 8.62
N MET A 327 13.74 4.05 8.74
CA MET A 327 14.49 3.19 9.66
C MET A 327 14.09 3.40 11.13
N GLN A 328 13.88 4.64 11.55
CA GLN A 328 13.39 4.92 12.91
C GLN A 328 11.97 4.39 13.12
N TYR A 329 11.10 4.49 12.11
CA TYR A 329 9.74 3.97 12.18
C TYR A 329 9.75 2.44 12.30
N LEU A 330 10.49 1.75 11.41
CA LEU A 330 10.68 0.31 11.43
C LEU A 330 11.19 -0.18 12.79
N ASN A 331 12.23 0.45 13.32
CA ASN A 331 12.78 0.09 14.64
C ASN A 331 11.75 0.26 15.76
N PHE A 332 10.96 1.34 15.73
CA PHE A 332 9.91 1.54 16.72
C PHE A 332 8.84 0.45 16.62
N VAL A 333 8.35 0.14 15.42
CA VAL A 333 7.32 -0.89 15.23
C VAL A 333 7.84 -2.27 15.62
N LYS A 334 9.03 -2.65 15.12
CA LYS A 334 9.68 -3.94 15.42
C LYS A 334 9.88 -4.19 16.91
N HIS A 335 10.34 -3.17 17.66
CA HIS A 335 10.74 -3.37 19.06
C HIS A 335 9.72 -2.91 20.10
N ARG A 336 8.74 -2.07 19.74
CA ARG A 336 7.79 -1.50 20.69
C ARG A 336 6.33 -1.83 20.40
N VAL A 337 5.98 -2.15 19.15
CA VAL A 337 4.59 -2.34 18.74
C VAL A 337 4.31 -3.82 18.46
N ALA A 338 5.11 -4.46 17.61
CA ALA A 338 4.96 -5.86 17.26
C ALA A 338 4.95 -6.83 18.47
N PRO A 339 5.79 -6.64 19.52
CA PRO A 339 5.74 -7.51 20.71
C PRO A 339 4.46 -7.38 21.55
N LEU A 340 3.66 -6.33 21.33
CA LEU A 340 2.39 -6.11 22.02
C LEU A 340 1.19 -6.71 21.26
N MET A 341 1.43 -7.24 20.05
CA MET A 341 0.38 -7.91 19.29
C MET A 341 -0.03 -9.21 19.99
N PRO A 342 -1.33 -9.58 19.97
CA PRO A 342 -1.79 -10.85 20.51
C PRO A 342 -1.00 -12.01 19.88
N SER A 343 -0.48 -12.90 20.72
CA SER A 343 0.21 -14.12 20.30
C SER A 343 -0.67 -15.31 20.64
N ASP A 344 -0.87 -16.21 19.69
CA ASP A 344 -1.27 -17.56 20.04
C ASP A 344 -0.10 -18.26 20.74
N LYS A 345 -0.41 -19.16 21.68
CA LYS A 345 0.51 -19.61 22.75
C LYS A 345 1.84 -20.25 22.29
N ASP A 346 2.02 -20.56 21.00
CA ASP A 346 3.15 -21.35 20.51
C ASP A 346 4.00 -20.71 19.40
N SER A 347 3.78 -19.44 19.03
CA SER A 347 4.65 -18.74 18.06
C SER A 347 4.85 -17.27 18.42
N THR A 348 6.00 -16.71 18.06
CA THR A 348 6.20 -15.26 17.93
C THR A 348 5.00 -14.69 17.19
N SER A 349 4.29 -13.70 17.76
CA SER A 349 2.99 -13.23 17.24
C SER A 349 3.07 -13.05 15.72
N GLU A 350 2.43 -13.95 14.97
CA GLU A 350 2.38 -13.90 13.51
C GLU A 350 1.89 -12.53 13.05
N LYS A 351 0.91 -11.96 13.78
CA LYS A 351 0.42 -10.59 13.55
C LYS A 351 1.47 -9.51 13.77
N GLY A 352 2.29 -9.65 14.81
CA GLY A 352 3.44 -8.79 15.05
C GLY A 352 4.46 -8.87 13.92
N LYS A 353 4.71 -10.08 13.39
CA LYS A 353 5.58 -10.27 12.23
C LYS A 353 4.99 -9.60 10.99
N GLN A 354 3.74 -9.89 10.66
CA GLN A 354 3.05 -9.32 9.50
C GLN A 354 3.00 -7.78 9.56
N LEU A 355 2.84 -7.19 10.74
CA LEU A 355 2.90 -5.74 10.92
C LEU A 355 4.26 -5.15 10.51
N VAL A 356 5.36 -5.81 10.88
CA VAL A 356 6.71 -5.36 10.52
C VAL A 356 6.98 -5.58 9.03
N VAL A 357 6.59 -6.74 8.49
CA VAL A 357 6.68 -7.05 7.04
C VAL A 357 5.93 -6.01 6.23
N CYS A 358 4.68 -5.71 6.58
CA CYS A 358 3.89 -4.68 5.91
C CYS A 358 4.58 -3.32 5.93
N LEU A 359 5.24 -2.96 7.03
CA LEU A 359 5.97 -1.69 7.10
C LEU A 359 7.24 -1.68 6.23
N TYR A 360 7.94 -2.82 6.10
CA TYR A 360 9.03 -2.96 5.15
C TYR A 360 8.53 -2.84 3.71
N GLU A 361 7.48 -3.58 3.32
CA GLU A 361 6.85 -3.48 1.99
C GLU A 361 6.51 -2.04 1.62
N ARG A 362 5.91 -1.29 2.56
CA ARG A 362 5.65 0.14 2.40
C ARG A 362 6.92 0.95 2.18
N ALA A 363 7.95 0.74 2.99
CA ALA A 363 9.23 1.45 2.84
C ALA A 363 9.90 1.14 1.49
N MET A 364 9.87 -0.13 1.06
CA MET A 364 10.46 -0.57 -0.20
C MET A 364 9.72 -0.02 -1.41
N SER A 365 8.40 0.14 -1.33
CA SER A 365 7.61 0.72 -2.44
C SER A 365 8.03 2.16 -2.78
N VAL A 366 8.53 2.93 -1.80
CA VAL A 366 8.96 4.33 -2.00
C VAL A 366 10.48 4.50 -2.04
N MET A 367 11.25 3.56 -1.49
CA MET A 367 12.71 3.60 -1.44
C MET A 367 13.36 2.30 -1.90
N CYS A 368 12.89 1.79 -3.04
CA CYS A 368 13.37 0.55 -3.65
C CYS A 368 14.88 0.55 -3.98
N LEU A 369 15.51 1.72 -4.07
CA LEU A 369 16.94 1.88 -4.33
C LEU A 369 17.81 1.91 -3.06
N SER A 370 17.24 1.79 -1.85
CA SER A 370 18.03 1.70 -0.61
C SER A 370 18.57 0.28 -0.40
N PRO A 371 19.89 0.03 -0.56
CA PRO A 371 20.47 -1.28 -0.29
C PRO A 371 20.40 -1.63 1.20
N THR A 372 20.41 -0.63 2.08
CA THR A 372 20.35 -0.83 3.53
C THR A 372 18.97 -1.31 3.97
N LEU A 373 17.88 -0.77 3.43
CA LEU A 373 16.54 -1.29 3.71
C LEU A 373 16.36 -2.71 3.21
N TRP A 374 16.83 -3.02 1.99
CA TRP A 374 16.83 -4.39 1.47
C TRP A 374 17.57 -5.37 2.39
N ALA A 375 18.79 -5.04 2.80
CA ALA A 375 19.57 -5.90 3.69
C ALA A 375 18.83 -6.14 5.03
N ASN A 376 18.34 -5.08 5.67
CA ASN A 376 17.60 -5.21 6.92
C ASN A 376 16.29 -5.99 6.77
N TYR A 377 15.62 -5.88 5.62
CA TYR A 377 14.39 -6.60 5.36
C TYR A 377 14.66 -8.10 5.15
N LEU A 378 15.66 -8.45 4.34
CA LEU A 378 16.10 -9.82 4.14
C LEU A 378 16.54 -10.46 5.46
N ASP A 379 17.37 -9.77 6.25
CA ASP A 379 17.78 -10.21 7.60
C ASP A 379 16.58 -10.43 8.53
N TYR A 380 15.50 -9.67 8.37
CA TYR A 380 14.29 -9.85 9.16
C TYR A 380 13.43 -11.03 8.70
N LEU A 381 13.42 -11.32 7.40
CA LEU A 381 12.70 -12.45 6.81
C LEU A 381 13.43 -13.78 7.04
N GLU A 382 14.75 -13.75 7.24
CA GLU A 382 15.53 -14.94 7.54
C GLU A 382 14.92 -15.66 8.76
N PRO A 383 14.56 -16.95 8.61
CA PRO A 383 14.02 -17.70 9.72
C PRO A 383 15.08 -17.78 10.82
N GLU A 384 14.71 -17.51 12.08
CA GLU A 384 15.60 -17.73 13.23
C GLU A 384 16.14 -19.17 13.17
N GLN A 385 17.39 -19.35 12.72
CA GLN A 385 18.05 -20.65 12.61
C GLN A 385 18.40 -21.27 13.98
N ASP A 386 17.81 -20.79 15.07
CA ASP A 386 18.23 -21.14 16.44
C ASP A 386 17.41 -22.23 17.14
N ASN A 387 16.47 -22.89 16.44
CA ASN A 387 15.76 -24.06 17.01
C ASN A 387 16.12 -25.42 16.38
N ALA A 388 17.09 -25.48 15.46
CA ALA A 388 17.50 -26.74 14.81
C ALA A 388 18.76 -27.40 15.39
N ILE A 389 19.51 -26.73 16.29
CA ILE A 389 20.81 -27.25 16.80
C ILE A 389 20.73 -27.75 18.25
N THR A 390 19.66 -27.48 19.01
CA THR A 390 19.55 -27.93 20.41
C THR A 390 18.94 -29.33 20.61
N PHE A 391 18.57 -30.04 19.54
CA PHE A 391 18.03 -31.42 19.64
C PHE A 391 19.03 -32.55 19.35
N THR A 392 20.25 -32.26 18.88
CA THR A 392 21.22 -33.32 18.52
C THR A 392 22.32 -33.58 19.56
N GLU A 393 22.49 -32.71 20.55
CA GLU A 393 23.55 -32.87 21.58
C GLU A 393 23.05 -33.43 22.93
N LYS A 394 21.74 -33.39 23.21
CA LYS A 394 21.15 -33.98 24.44
C LYS A 394 20.80 -35.47 24.30
N ASP A 395 20.52 -35.94 23.08
CA ASP A 395 20.17 -37.35 22.85
C ASP A 395 21.40 -38.25 22.58
N SER A 396 22.52 -37.67 22.17
CA SER A 396 23.80 -38.37 22.03
C SER A 396 24.48 -38.68 23.38
N LYS A 397 24.09 -38.00 24.48
CA LYS A 397 24.56 -38.30 25.84
C LYS A 397 23.69 -39.30 26.62
N LYS A 398 22.48 -39.64 26.13
CA LYS A 398 21.62 -40.66 26.74
C LYS A 398 21.80 -42.07 26.16
N LEU A 399 22.40 -42.20 24.99
CA LEU A 399 22.68 -43.50 24.35
C LEU A 399 24.05 -44.11 24.69
N ALA A 400 24.88 -43.43 25.50
CA ALA A 400 26.16 -43.95 25.99
C ALA A 400 26.09 -44.49 27.43
N LYS A 401 24.88 -44.73 27.96
CA LYS A 401 24.70 -45.19 29.35
C LYS A 401 23.67 -46.32 29.55
N TYR A 402 23.35 -47.06 28.50
CA TYR A 402 22.63 -48.33 28.60
C TYR A 402 23.33 -49.41 27.77
#